data_AF-A0A7C5N8P2-F1
#
_entry.id   AF-A0A7C5N8P2-F1
#
_cell.length_a   1.000
_cell.length_b   1.000
_cell.length_c   1.000
_cell.angle_alpha   90.00
_cell.angle_beta   90.00
_cell.angle_gamma   90.00
#
_symmetry.space_group_name_H-M   'P 1'
#
loop_
_entity.id
_entity.type
_entity.pdbx_description
1 polymer ?
#
loop_
_entity_poly.entity_id
_entity_poly.type
_entity_poly.pdbx_seq_one_letter_code
_entity_poly.pdbx_strand_id
1 'polypeptide(L)'
;MPEIIPNWHPIFVHFTVALLSLSVVLFAVSKFVSGSLREQWLIVARWSLWFGAAITLLTGLAGLDAYNTVAHDTASHAAMTEHRNWAISVIVLFPLLAIWSAVSVRKGRALGNGFVALMLVGGLLLLSTAWHGGEVVYRYGLGVMSLPEADSHKHAEGAGDHPHGDDEAGTSKDGHEHEHDAATSVGDSHDHAHDSTEMDDSTMDFSGMDEGLDEGHAAHSDTGDHAH
;
A
#
# COMPACT_ATOMS: atom_id res chain seq x y z
N MET A 1 -5.81 -13.63 -20.38
CA MET A 1 -5.83 -12.16 -20.20
C MET A 1 -5.76 -11.95 -18.70
N PRO A 2 -4.80 -11.19 -18.13
CA PRO A 2 -4.86 -10.91 -16.69
C PRO A 2 -6.24 -10.28 -16.44
N GLU A 3 -7.05 -10.99 -15.67
CA GLU A 3 -8.35 -10.52 -15.25
C GLU A 3 -8.05 -9.41 -14.24
N ILE A 4 -8.03 -8.16 -14.72
CA ILE A 4 -8.09 -7.02 -13.82
C ILE A 4 -9.45 -7.15 -13.16
N ILE A 5 -9.52 -7.78 -11.99
CA ILE A 5 -10.70 -7.77 -11.14
C ILE A 5 -10.99 -6.29 -10.94
N PRO A 6 -12.04 -5.71 -11.55
CA PRO A 6 -12.17 -4.27 -11.58
C PRO A 6 -12.66 -3.82 -10.20
N ASN A 7 -11.71 -3.63 -9.30
CA ASN A 7 -11.97 -2.98 -8.04
C ASN A 7 -11.86 -1.47 -8.30
N TRP A 8 -13.01 -0.81 -8.29
CA TRP A 8 -13.09 0.65 -8.44
C TRP A 8 -12.48 1.39 -7.24
N HIS A 9 -12.35 0.73 -6.09
CA HIS A 9 -11.85 1.36 -4.87
C HIS A 9 -10.41 1.87 -5.02
N PRO A 10 -9.42 1.07 -5.49
CA PRO A 10 -8.09 1.56 -5.83
C PRO A 10 -8.07 2.76 -6.76
N ILE A 11 -9.00 2.92 -7.70
CA ILE A 11 -9.02 4.11 -8.57
C ILE A 11 -9.39 5.35 -7.75
N PHE A 12 -10.51 5.30 -7.03
CA PHE A 12 -11.01 6.46 -6.30
C PHE A 12 -10.14 6.84 -5.10
N VAL A 13 -9.51 5.88 -4.42
CA VAL A 13 -8.68 6.14 -3.24
C VAL A 13 -7.49 7.04 -3.56
N HIS A 14 -6.86 6.92 -4.73
CA HIS A 14 -5.75 7.79 -5.14
C HIS A 14 -6.20 9.26 -5.21
N PHE A 15 -7.36 9.52 -5.81
CA PHE A 15 -7.92 10.87 -5.89
C PHE A 15 -8.30 11.41 -4.51
N THR A 16 -8.91 10.58 -3.65
CA THR A 16 -9.22 10.96 -2.27
C THR A 16 -7.95 11.34 -1.50
N VAL A 17 -6.93 10.49 -1.51
CA VAL A 17 -5.68 10.74 -0.79
C VAL A 17 -4.97 11.98 -1.33
N ALA A 18 -4.84 12.11 -2.66
CA ALA A 18 -4.15 13.24 -3.27
C ALA A 18 -4.85 14.58 -3.02
N LEU A 19 -6.16 14.68 -3.29
CA LEU A 19 -6.90 15.94 -3.18
C LEU A 19 -7.02 16.40 -1.72
N LEU A 20 -7.33 15.48 -0.80
CA LEU A 20 -7.45 15.84 0.61
C LEU A 20 -6.09 16.19 1.22
N SER A 21 -5.02 15.46 0.89
CA SER A 21 -3.66 15.80 1.34
C SER A 21 -3.22 17.17 0.82
N LEU A 22 -3.45 17.44 -0.47
CA LEU A 22 -3.17 18.76 -1.05
C LEU A 22 -3.94 19.86 -0.32
N SER A 23 -5.23 19.63 -0.03
CA SER A 23 -6.04 20.58 0.72
C SER A 23 -5.46 20.87 2.11
N VAL A 24 -5.13 19.82 2.88
CA VAL A 24 -4.54 19.94 4.23
C VAL A 24 -3.24 20.74 4.18
N VAL A 25 -2.33 20.38 3.28
CA VAL A 25 -1.05 21.07 3.11
C VAL A 25 -1.27 22.53 2.75
N LEU A 26 -2.11 22.84 1.76
CA LEU A 26 -2.34 24.22 1.35
C LEU A 26 -2.99 25.05 2.46
N PHE A 27 -3.94 24.52 3.23
CA PHE A 27 -4.52 25.24 4.36
C PHE A 27 -3.48 25.52 5.47
N ALA A 28 -2.58 24.58 5.72
CA ALA A 28 -1.52 24.73 6.71
C ALA A 28 -0.46 25.74 6.24
N VAL A 29 0.11 25.56 5.05
CA VAL A 29 1.21 26.39 4.55
C VAL A 29 0.74 27.81 4.21
N SER A 30 -0.52 28.00 3.82
CA SER A 30 -1.11 29.35 3.60
C SER A 30 -1.13 30.24 4.87
N LYS A 31 -0.76 29.71 6.04
CA LYS A 31 -0.50 30.50 7.25
C LYS A 31 0.82 31.26 7.21
N PHE A 32 1.80 30.77 6.46
CA PHE A 32 3.14 31.32 6.34
C PHE A 32 3.34 32.12 5.04
N VAL A 33 2.31 32.16 4.18
CA VAL A 33 2.29 32.90 2.91
C VAL A 33 1.36 34.11 3.04
N SER A 34 1.68 35.22 2.36
CA SER A 34 0.91 36.46 2.36
C SER A 34 0.60 36.96 0.94
N GLY A 35 -0.29 37.95 0.83
CA GLY A 35 -0.63 38.60 -0.45
C GLY A 35 -1.50 37.75 -1.37
N SER A 36 -1.43 38.02 -2.68
CA SER A 36 -2.25 37.38 -3.72
C SER A 36 -2.01 35.88 -3.84
N LEU A 37 -0.79 35.41 -3.61
CA LEU A 37 -0.45 33.98 -3.63
C LEU A 37 -1.23 33.19 -2.57
N ARG A 38 -1.36 33.76 -1.36
CA ARG A 38 -2.15 33.17 -0.29
C ARG A 38 -3.61 33.00 -0.69
N GLU A 39 -4.19 34.00 -1.35
CA GLU A 39 -5.58 33.95 -1.80
C GLU A 39 -5.79 32.85 -2.84
N GLN A 40 -4.88 32.73 -3.83
CA GLN A 40 -4.89 31.66 -4.82
C GLN A 40 -4.78 30.28 -4.16
N TRP A 41 -3.86 30.09 -3.22
CA TRP A 41 -3.69 28.83 -2.52
C TRP A 41 -4.91 28.44 -1.70
N LEU A 42 -5.56 29.40 -1.03
CA LEU A 42 -6.80 29.15 -0.31
C LEU A 42 -7.97 28.80 -1.23
N ILE A 43 -8.01 29.34 -2.46
CA ILE A 43 -8.98 28.95 -3.48
C ILE A 43 -8.75 27.49 -3.86
N VAL A 44 -7.52 27.12 -4.21
CA VAL A 44 -7.16 25.73 -4.57
C VAL A 44 -7.45 24.79 -3.40
N ALA A 45 -7.05 25.13 -2.18
CA ALA A 45 -7.28 24.32 -0.99
C ALA A 45 -8.77 23.99 -0.78
N ARG A 46 -9.66 24.96 -1.00
CA ARG A 46 -11.12 24.77 -0.88
C ARG A 46 -11.68 23.87 -1.96
N TRP A 47 -11.28 24.08 -3.22
CA TRP A 47 -11.73 23.23 -4.32
C TRP A 47 -11.23 21.80 -4.16
N SER A 48 -9.96 21.61 -3.77
CA SER A 48 -9.40 20.29 -3.43
C SER A 48 -10.16 19.64 -2.28
N LEU A 49 -10.56 20.39 -1.24
CA LEU A 49 -11.39 19.86 -0.15
C LEU A 49 -12.77 19.42 -0.65
N TRP A 50 -13.46 20.25 -1.43
CA TRP A 50 -14.82 19.97 -1.88
C TRP A 50 -14.88 18.79 -2.84
N PHE A 51 -14.00 18.75 -3.85
CA PHE A 51 -13.92 17.62 -4.77
C PHE A 51 -13.38 16.37 -4.07
N GLY A 52 -12.34 16.51 -3.24
CA GLY A 52 -11.80 15.41 -2.45
C GLY A 52 -12.85 14.79 -1.53
N ALA A 53 -13.67 15.59 -0.85
CA ALA A 53 -14.75 15.10 -0.01
C ALA A 53 -15.84 14.37 -0.83
N ALA A 54 -16.22 14.89 -2.00
CA ALA A 54 -17.18 14.23 -2.88
C ALA A 54 -16.64 12.86 -3.36
N ILE A 55 -15.39 12.81 -3.81
CA ILE A 55 -14.74 11.56 -4.24
C ILE A 55 -14.54 10.60 -3.06
N THR A 56 -14.36 11.10 -1.85
CA THR A 56 -14.25 10.25 -0.65
C THR A 56 -15.53 9.47 -0.38
N LEU A 57 -16.70 10.05 -0.67
CA LEU A 57 -17.97 9.32 -0.61
C LEU A 57 -18.01 8.19 -1.64
N LEU A 58 -17.57 8.45 -2.88
CA LEU A 58 -17.47 7.43 -3.93
C LEU A 58 -16.46 6.33 -3.56
N THR A 59 -15.32 6.71 -2.99
CA THR A 59 -14.29 5.80 -2.48
C THR A 59 -14.84 4.88 -1.40
N GLY A 60 -15.65 5.42 -0.49
CA GLY A 60 -16.32 4.65 0.56
C GLY A 60 -17.34 3.65 0.01
N LEU A 61 -18.14 4.05 -0.98
CA LEU A 61 -19.08 3.15 -1.65
C LEU A 61 -18.37 2.02 -2.41
N ALA A 62 -17.35 2.35 -3.19
CA ALA A 62 -16.52 1.37 -3.87
C ALA A 62 -15.77 0.45 -2.88
N GLY A 63 -15.32 1.01 -1.75
CA GLY A 63 -14.67 0.24 -0.69
C GLY A 63 -15.61 -0.71 0.03
N LEU A 64 -16.88 -0.33 0.22
CA LEU A 64 -17.90 -1.21 0.76
C LEU A 64 -18.19 -2.37 -0.20
N ASP A 65 -18.29 -2.09 -1.49
CA ASP A 65 -18.43 -3.15 -2.51
C ASP A 65 -17.23 -4.12 -2.44
N ALA A 66 -16.00 -3.59 -2.49
CA ALA A 66 -14.77 -4.38 -2.39
C ALA A 66 -14.69 -5.23 -1.11
N TYR A 67 -15.12 -4.67 0.03
CA TYR A 67 -15.13 -5.37 1.30
C TYR A 67 -16.02 -6.63 1.29
N ASN A 68 -17.07 -6.64 0.47
CA ASN A 68 -18.02 -7.75 0.38
C ASN A 68 -17.75 -8.71 -0.79
N THR A 69 -16.97 -8.30 -1.80
CA THR A 69 -16.82 -9.06 -3.05
C THR A 69 -15.41 -9.60 -3.29
N VAL A 70 -14.37 -8.97 -2.75
CA VAL A 70 -12.99 -9.42 -2.93
C VAL A 70 -12.75 -10.66 -2.06
N ALA A 71 -12.23 -11.74 -2.65
CA ALA A 71 -11.88 -12.94 -1.90
C ALA A 71 -10.73 -12.66 -0.93
N HIS A 72 -10.84 -13.17 0.30
CA HIS A 72 -9.88 -12.94 1.37
C HIS A 72 -9.94 -14.07 2.40
N ASP A 73 -8.82 -14.33 3.07
CA ASP A 73 -8.71 -15.24 4.22
C ASP A 73 -9.02 -14.51 5.55
N THR A 74 -8.85 -15.22 6.68
CA THR A 74 -9.14 -14.66 8.01
C THR A 74 -8.21 -13.51 8.40
N ALA A 75 -6.92 -13.60 8.06
CA ALA A 75 -5.93 -12.59 8.41
C ALA A 75 -6.14 -11.30 7.61
N SER A 76 -6.34 -11.44 6.30
CA SER A 76 -6.69 -10.35 5.40
C SER A 76 -8.05 -9.72 5.75
N HIS A 77 -9.05 -10.49 6.16
CA HIS A 77 -10.32 -9.95 6.64
C HIS A 77 -10.16 -9.00 7.84
N ALA A 78 -9.30 -9.37 8.79
CA ALA A 78 -9.03 -8.54 9.97
C ALA A 78 -8.35 -7.22 9.57
N ALA A 79 -7.34 -7.29 8.70
CA ALA A 79 -6.65 -6.10 8.17
C ALA A 79 -7.59 -5.18 7.36
N MET A 80 -8.45 -5.75 6.51
CA MET A 80 -9.49 -5.00 5.79
C MET A 80 -10.47 -4.31 6.73
N THR A 81 -10.85 -4.99 7.82
CA THR A 81 -11.77 -4.47 8.83
C THR A 81 -11.14 -3.30 9.59
N GLU A 82 -9.86 -3.40 9.94
CA GLU A 82 -9.11 -2.32 10.54
C GLU A 82 -9.04 -1.10 9.60
N HIS A 83 -8.61 -1.31 8.35
CA HIS A 83 -8.59 -0.25 7.34
C HIS A 83 -9.96 0.43 7.18
N ARG A 84 -11.04 -0.36 7.09
CA ARG A 84 -12.41 0.15 6.99
C ARG A 84 -12.79 1.02 8.18
N ASN A 85 -12.43 0.62 9.40
CA ASN A 85 -12.77 1.38 10.61
C ASN A 85 -12.09 2.76 10.62
N TRP A 86 -10.81 2.83 10.20
CA TRP A 86 -10.13 4.10 9.98
C TRP A 86 -10.78 4.93 8.86
N ALA A 87 -11.13 4.28 7.75
CA ALA A 87 -11.74 4.93 6.60
C ALA A 87 -13.09 5.58 6.94
N ILE A 88 -13.92 4.96 7.80
CA ILE A 88 -15.18 5.56 8.26
C ILE A 88 -14.94 6.92 8.91
N SER A 89 -13.86 7.08 9.69
CA SER A 89 -13.52 8.35 10.32
C SER A 89 -13.22 9.43 9.27
N VAL A 90 -12.49 9.09 8.20
CA VAL A 90 -12.18 10.00 7.08
C VAL A 90 -13.44 10.35 6.27
N ILE A 91 -14.28 9.35 5.97
CA ILE A 91 -15.54 9.49 5.22
C ILE A 91 -16.53 10.38 5.95
N VAL A 92 -16.51 10.42 7.27
CA VAL A 92 -17.37 11.32 8.05
C VAL A 92 -16.74 12.71 8.18
N LEU A 93 -15.47 12.78 8.58
CA LEU A 93 -14.82 14.05 8.93
C LEU A 93 -14.68 15.00 7.75
N PHE A 94 -14.19 14.53 6.60
CA PHE A 94 -13.88 15.42 5.48
C PHE A 94 -15.10 16.01 4.79
N PRO A 95 -16.22 15.29 4.60
CA PRO A 95 -17.48 15.90 4.17
C PRO A 95 -18.01 16.95 5.14
N LEU A 96 -17.91 16.72 6.46
CA LEU A 96 -18.30 17.74 7.45
C LEU A 96 -17.43 18.99 7.35
N LEU A 97 -16.11 18.83 7.19
CA LEU A 97 -15.18 19.94 6.94
C LEU A 97 -15.46 20.66 5.62
N ALA A 98 -15.79 19.92 4.56
CA ALA A 98 -16.16 20.48 3.26
C ALA A 98 -17.45 21.31 3.34
N ILE A 99 -18.47 20.80 4.04
CA ILE A 99 -19.73 21.51 4.31
C ILE A 99 -19.46 22.77 5.13
N TRP A 100 -18.67 22.66 6.22
CA TRP A 100 -18.29 23.82 7.03
C TRP A 100 -17.56 24.87 6.19
N SER A 101 -16.61 24.45 5.34
CA SER A 101 -15.91 25.32 4.40
C SER A 101 -16.88 26.02 3.44
N ALA A 102 -17.77 25.26 2.78
CA ALA A 102 -18.74 25.81 1.82
C ALA A 102 -19.73 26.79 2.47
N VAL A 103 -20.23 26.48 3.67
CA VAL A 103 -21.12 27.37 4.42
C VAL A 103 -20.39 28.66 4.84
N SER A 104 -19.13 28.54 5.27
CA SER A 104 -18.32 29.70 5.66
C SER A 104 -18.07 30.62 4.48
N VAL A 105 -17.71 30.07 3.32
CA VAL A 105 -17.54 30.83 2.07
C VAL A 105 -18.83 31.54 1.67
N ARG A 106 -19.98 30.83 1.67
CA ARG A 106 -21.28 31.44 1.35
C ARG A 106 -21.68 32.56 2.31
N LYS A 107 -21.28 32.48 3.58
CA LYS A 107 -21.55 33.49 4.61
C LYS A 107 -20.48 34.59 4.70
N GLY A 108 -19.47 34.59 3.81
CA GLY A 108 -18.36 35.54 3.86
C GLY A 108 -17.50 35.45 5.12
N ARG A 109 -17.50 34.29 5.81
CA ARG A 109 -16.75 34.07 7.05
C ARG A 109 -15.38 33.47 6.75
N ALA A 110 -14.36 33.97 7.44
CA ALA A 110 -13.03 33.38 7.39
C ALA A 110 -12.99 32.03 8.13
N LEU A 111 -12.19 31.09 7.60
CA LEU A 111 -11.89 29.83 8.29
C LEU A 111 -10.82 30.11 9.36
N GLY A 112 -11.19 29.90 10.62
CA GLY A 112 -10.33 30.18 11.77
C GLY A 112 -9.24 29.13 12.00
N ASN A 113 -8.36 29.37 12.98
CA ASN A 113 -7.27 28.44 13.33
C ASN A 113 -7.79 27.05 13.75
N GLY A 114 -8.96 26.98 14.40
CA GLY A 114 -9.58 25.70 14.76
C GLY A 114 -9.93 24.83 13.54
N PHE A 115 -10.32 25.43 12.41
CA PHE A 115 -10.54 24.70 11.17
C PHE A 115 -9.25 24.09 10.64
N VAL A 116 -8.16 24.86 10.64
CA VAL A 116 -6.84 24.38 10.16
C VAL A 116 -6.29 23.29 11.09
N ALA A 117 -6.44 23.43 12.40
CA ALA A 117 -6.07 22.39 13.36
C ALA A 117 -6.85 21.08 13.10
N LEU A 118 -8.15 21.18 12.83
CA LEU A 118 -8.96 20.01 12.50
C LEU A 118 -8.61 19.40 11.14
N MET A 119 -8.23 20.22 10.15
CA MET A 119 -7.67 19.74 8.88
C MET A 119 -6.37 18.95 9.09
N LEU A 120 -5.47 19.40 9.97
CA LEU A 120 -4.23 18.68 10.27
C LEU A 120 -4.50 17.33 10.94
N VAL A 121 -5.41 17.29 11.93
CA VAL A 121 -5.87 16.03 12.54
C VAL A 121 -6.49 15.12 11.48
N GLY A 122 -7.35 15.65 10.60
CA GLY A 122 -7.91 14.91 9.47
C GLY A 122 -6.85 14.39 8.51
N GLY A 123 -5.79 15.16 8.26
CA GLY A 123 -4.64 14.72 7.46
C GLY A 123 -3.90 13.53 8.07
N LEU A 124 -3.67 13.53 9.39
CA LEU A 124 -3.07 12.39 10.08
C LEU A 124 -3.98 11.15 10.03
N LEU A 125 -5.29 11.33 10.19
CA LEU A 125 -6.26 10.24 10.03
C LEU A 125 -6.25 9.68 8.59
N LEU A 126 -6.18 10.56 7.58
CA LEU A 126 -6.11 10.17 6.17
C LEU A 126 -4.85 9.37 5.87
N LEU A 127 -3.68 9.83 6.36
CA LEU A 127 -2.41 9.13 6.18
C LEU A 127 -2.41 7.77 6.88
N SER A 128 -2.94 7.70 8.11
CA SER A 128 -3.08 6.43 8.84
C SER A 128 -4.00 5.45 8.10
N THR A 129 -5.13 5.95 7.57
CA THR A 129 -6.04 5.16 6.74
C THR A 129 -5.34 4.63 5.48
N ALA A 130 -4.57 5.49 4.80
CA ALA A 130 -3.81 5.12 3.61
C ALA A 130 -2.71 4.09 3.92
N TRP A 131 -2.04 4.20 5.07
CA TRP A 131 -1.07 3.21 5.55
C TRP A 131 -1.72 1.83 5.71
N HIS A 132 -2.82 1.74 6.47
CA HIS A 132 -3.56 0.48 6.63
C HIS A 132 -4.09 -0.05 5.30
N GLY A 133 -4.47 0.82 4.36
CA GLY A 133 -4.88 0.41 3.01
C GLY A 133 -3.72 -0.17 2.20
N GLY A 134 -2.54 0.42 2.30
CA GLY A 134 -1.31 -0.14 1.73
C GLY A 134 -0.96 -1.49 2.36
N GLU A 135 -1.15 -1.64 3.66
CA GLU A 135 -0.94 -2.90 4.38
C GLU A 135 -1.77 -4.05 3.80
N VAL A 136 -3.07 -3.79 3.61
CA VAL A 136 -4.02 -4.73 3.01
C VAL A 136 -3.52 -5.19 1.63
N VAL A 137 -3.01 -4.28 0.81
CA VAL A 137 -2.54 -4.62 -0.54
C VAL A 137 -1.16 -5.30 -0.52
N TYR A 138 -0.18 -4.71 0.15
CA TYR A 138 1.22 -5.10 0.01
C TYR A 138 1.67 -6.18 0.99
N ARG A 139 1.12 -6.21 2.21
CA ARG A 139 1.44 -7.25 3.21
C ARG A 139 0.49 -8.44 3.12
N TYR A 140 -0.79 -8.20 2.86
CA TYR A 140 -1.80 -9.27 2.77
C TYR A 140 -2.16 -9.67 1.34
N GLY A 141 -1.55 -9.04 0.33
CA GLY A 141 -1.70 -9.46 -1.07
C GLY A 141 -3.09 -9.23 -1.66
N LEU A 142 -3.95 -8.39 -1.08
CA LEU A 142 -5.29 -8.18 -1.60
C LEU A 142 -5.27 -7.43 -2.94
N GLY A 143 -5.92 -8.02 -3.94
CA GLY A 143 -6.08 -7.42 -5.26
C GLY A 143 -4.79 -7.41 -6.10
N VAL A 144 -3.76 -8.15 -5.68
CA VAL A 144 -2.51 -8.35 -6.43
C VAL A 144 -2.20 -9.84 -6.55
N MET A 145 -1.48 -10.21 -7.60
CA MET A 145 -1.02 -11.59 -7.76
C MET A 145 0.19 -11.80 -6.84
N SER A 146 0.18 -12.88 -6.06
CA SER A 146 1.36 -13.28 -5.28
C SER A 146 2.48 -13.69 -6.22
N LEU A 147 3.72 -13.33 -5.87
CA LEU A 147 4.89 -13.87 -6.56
C LEU A 147 4.95 -15.39 -6.30
N PRO A 148 5.47 -16.19 -7.25
CA PRO A 148 5.81 -17.58 -6.96
C PRO A 148 6.67 -17.65 -5.71
N GLU A 149 6.43 -18.63 -4.84
CA GLU A 149 7.33 -18.86 -3.71
C GLU A 149 8.75 -18.98 -4.26
N ALA A 150 9.67 -18.17 -3.72
CA ALA A 150 11.08 -18.35 -4.04
C ALA A 150 11.45 -19.74 -3.52
N ASP A 151 11.66 -20.69 -4.45
CA ASP A 151 12.08 -22.06 -4.13
C ASP A 151 13.21 -22.00 -3.11
N SER A 152 12.87 -22.30 -1.85
CA SER A 152 13.87 -22.49 -0.81
C SER A 152 14.56 -23.80 -1.14
N HIS A 153 15.78 -23.67 -1.65
CA HIS A 153 16.81 -24.70 -1.77
C HIS A 153 16.36 -26.12 -1.43
N LYS A 154 15.92 -26.89 -2.43
CA LYS A 154 16.27 -28.31 -2.42
C LYS A 154 17.77 -28.38 -2.63
N HIS A 155 18.51 -28.43 -1.53
CA HIS A 155 19.86 -28.96 -1.57
C HIS A 155 19.79 -30.30 -2.30
N ALA A 156 20.46 -30.37 -3.44
CA ALA A 156 20.70 -31.63 -4.11
C ALA A 156 21.54 -32.48 -3.15
N GLU A 157 20.85 -33.30 -2.36
CA GLU A 157 21.43 -34.50 -1.77
C GLU A 157 22.01 -35.31 -2.92
N GLY A 158 23.35 -35.31 -3.00
CA GLY A 158 24.07 -36.08 -3.98
C GLY A 158 23.76 -37.55 -3.83
N ALA A 159 23.05 -38.10 -4.81
CA ALA A 159 23.16 -39.50 -5.18
C ALA A 159 23.46 -39.53 -6.67
N GLY A 160 24.73 -39.31 -6.99
CA GLY A 160 25.27 -39.71 -8.28
C GLY A 160 25.26 -41.23 -8.30
N ASP A 161 24.32 -41.81 -9.04
CA ASP A 161 24.40 -43.21 -9.42
C ASP A 161 24.21 -43.29 -10.94
N HIS A 162 25.32 -43.54 -11.62
CA HIS A 162 25.38 -43.80 -13.04
C HIS A 162 25.09 -45.29 -13.28
N PRO A 163 24.02 -45.69 -14.00
CA PRO A 163 23.93 -47.04 -14.50
C PRO A 163 24.60 -47.10 -15.88
N HIS A 164 25.79 -47.68 -15.93
CA HIS A 164 26.34 -48.25 -17.16
C HIS A 164 25.63 -49.58 -17.43
N GLY A 165 25.07 -49.71 -18.63
CA GLY A 165 24.64 -50.98 -19.18
C GLY A 165 25.83 -51.90 -19.45
N ASP A 166 25.62 -53.21 -19.30
CA ASP A 166 25.32 -54.11 -20.42
C ASP A 166 25.46 -55.58 -19.96
N ASP A 167 24.57 -56.41 -20.51
CA ASP A 167 24.76 -57.81 -20.89
C ASP A 167 24.35 -59.01 -20.00
N GLU A 168 23.52 -59.84 -20.67
CA GLU A 168 23.39 -61.31 -20.65
C GLU A 168 22.31 -61.99 -19.77
N ALA A 169 21.18 -62.27 -20.47
CA ALA A 169 20.52 -63.56 -20.67
C ALA A 169 20.38 -64.57 -19.51
N GLY A 170 19.12 -64.93 -19.19
CA GLY A 170 18.79 -66.12 -18.41
C GLY A 170 17.30 -66.29 -18.19
N THR A 171 16.77 -67.45 -18.56
CA THR A 171 15.35 -67.76 -18.67
C THR A 171 14.69 -68.16 -17.34
N SER A 172 13.35 -68.15 -17.37
CA SER A 172 12.42 -69.05 -16.63
C SER A 172 11.72 -68.59 -15.33
N LYS A 173 10.39 -68.43 -15.49
CA LYS A 173 9.24 -68.97 -14.73
C LYS A 173 9.05 -68.77 -13.21
N ASP A 174 7.74 -68.62 -12.92
CA ASP A 174 6.98 -68.74 -11.66
C ASP A 174 7.28 -67.64 -10.62
N GLY A 175 6.34 -66.80 -10.20
CA GLY A 175 4.97 -67.08 -9.76
C GLY A 175 4.97 -66.95 -8.25
N HIS A 176 4.39 -65.89 -7.68
CA HIS A 176 3.88 -65.81 -6.30
C HIS A 176 3.19 -64.47 -6.06
N GLU A 177 1.86 -64.53 -5.94
CA GLU A 177 1.01 -63.50 -5.34
C GLU A 177 1.16 -63.58 -3.82
N HIS A 178 1.26 -62.43 -3.15
CA HIS A 178 1.10 -62.33 -1.71
C HIS A 178 0.21 -61.15 -1.37
N GLU A 179 -1.04 -61.47 -1.02
CA GLU A 179 -1.90 -60.68 -0.16
C GLU A 179 -1.27 -60.53 1.23
N HIS A 180 -1.42 -59.36 1.85
CA HIS A 180 -1.47 -59.23 3.29
C HIS A 180 -2.51 -58.17 3.69
N ASP A 181 -3.55 -58.65 4.37
CA ASP A 181 -4.55 -57.91 5.11
C ASP A 181 -3.98 -57.25 6.38
N ALA A 182 -4.61 -56.13 6.75
CA ALA A 182 -4.96 -55.63 8.08
C ALA A 182 -3.91 -55.60 9.23
N ALA A 183 -3.73 -54.42 9.84
CA ALA A 183 -4.31 -54.07 11.16
C ALA A 183 -3.61 -52.86 11.85
N THR A 184 -4.44 -51.89 12.22
CA THR A 184 -4.47 -51.04 13.45
C THR A 184 -3.22 -50.86 14.34
N SER A 185 -2.94 -49.60 14.73
CA SER A 185 -2.67 -49.08 16.10
C SER A 185 -1.95 -47.72 15.99
N VAL A 186 -2.60 -46.57 16.28
CA VAL A 186 -2.62 -45.83 17.56
C VAL A 186 -1.24 -45.35 18.06
N GLY A 187 -1.16 -44.02 18.25
CA GLY A 187 -0.26 -43.32 19.18
C GLY A 187 0.97 -42.70 18.52
N ASP A 188 1.09 -41.37 18.50
CA ASP A 188 1.75 -40.67 19.60
C ASP A 188 1.68 -39.14 19.43
N SER A 189 1.53 -38.48 20.55
CA SER A 189 1.53 -37.03 20.78
C SER A 189 2.95 -36.55 21.02
N HIS A 190 3.39 -35.44 20.41
CA HIS A 190 4.48 -34.64 21.01
C HIS A 190 4.34 -33.14 20.65
N ASP A 191 4.02 -32.36 21.68
CA ASP A 191 4.38 -30.95 21.83
C ASP A 191 5.90 -30.77 21.68
N HIS A 192 6.37 -29.66 21.11
CA HIS A 192 7.54 -28.96 21.64
C HIS A 192 7.54 -27.47 21.25
N ALA A 193 7.80 -26.67 22.28
CA ALA A 193 7.90 -25.22 22.27
C ALA A 193 9.33 -24.75 21.95
N HIS A 194 9.41 -23.49 21.50
CA HIS A 194 10.51 -22.51 21.53
C HIS A 194 11.96 -22.99 21.34
N ASP A 195 12.62 -22.42 20.32
CA ASP A 195 13.99 -21.94 20.51
C ASP A 195 14.22 -20.62 19.77
N SER A 196 14.93 -19.73 20.45
CA SER A 196 15.30 -18.38 20.06
C SER A 196 16.81 -18.36 19.86
N THR A 197 17.28 -18.06 18.66
CA THR A 197 18.69 -17.79 18.40
C THR A 197 18.87 -16.38 17.85
N GLU A 198 19.52 -15.56 18.67
CA GLU A 198 20.12 -14.27 18.33
C GLU A 198 21.38 -14.42 17.47
N MET A 199 21.76 -13.28 16.88
CA MET A 199 23.07 -12.88 16.30
C MET A 199 23.34 -13.38 14.86
N ASP A 200 23.91 -12.58 13.95
CA ASP A 200 25.04 -11.66 14.14
C ASP A 200 25.08 -10.56 13.06
N ASP A 201 25.65 -9.44 13.46
CA ASP A 201 26.00 -8.25 12.69
C ASP A 201 27.32 -8.49 11.95
N SER A 202 27.33 -8.40 10.62
CA SER A 202 28.59 -8.27 9.90
C SER A 202 28.44 -7.59 8.54
N THR A 203 28.96 -6.36 8.51
CA THR A 203 29.73 -5.72 7.43
C THR A 203 28.96 -5.07 6.26
N MET A 204 29.07 -3.74 6.24
CA MET A 204 28.73 -2.85 5.14
C MET A 204 29.68 -3.02 3.94
N ASP A 205 29.15 -2.85 2.73
CA ASP A 205 29.90 -2.32 1.58
C ASP A 205 29.07 -1.18 0.95
N PHE A 206 29.46 0.05 1.27
CA PHE A 206 29.00 1.27 0.61
C PHE A 206 30.22 1.91 -0.03
N SER A 207 30.56 1.44 -1.22
CA SER A 207 31.59 2.04 -2.05
C SER A 207 31.01 2.32 -3.44
N GLY A 208 30.65 3.57 -3.70
CA GLY A 208 30.39 4.03 -5.07
C GLY A 208 29.42 5.20 -5.21
N MET A 209 30.01 6.37 -5.43
CA MET A 209 29.44 7.55 -6.10
C MET A 209 28.58 8.53 -5.29
N ASP A 210 29.27 9.34 -4.49
CA ASP A 210 29.01 10.79 -4.44
C ASP A 210 30.36 11.49 -4.65
N GLU A 211 30.47 12.37 -5.65
CA GLU A 211 31.38 13.52 -5.75
C GLU A 211 31.18 14.20 -7.12
N GLY A 212 30.69 15.45 -7.08
CA GLY A 212 30.55 16.30 -8.27
C GLY A 212 29.82 17.63 -8.05
N LEU A 213 30.09 18.34 -6.95
CA LEU A 213 29.95 19.80 -6.85
C LEU A 213 31.16 20.41 -7.63
N ASP A 214 31.18 21.58 -8.26
CA ASP A 214 30.56 22.87 -7.95
C ASP A 214 30.91 23.91 -9.07
N GLU A 215 30.27 25.09 -8.99
CA GLU A 215 30.65 26.43 -9.46
C GLU A 215 30.58 26.88 -10.95
N GLY A 216 29.55 27.66 -11.26
CA GLY A 216 29.66 29.13 -11.35
C GLY A 216 30.23 29.82 -12.61
N HIS A 217 29.37 30.49 -13.39
CA HIS A 217 29.69 31.84 -13.88
C HIS A 217 28.46 32.69 -14.23
N ALA A 218 28.52 33.94 -13.78
CA ALA A 218 27.54 34.98 -14.00
C ALA A 218 27.87 35.84 -15.25
N ALA A 219 26.82 36.50 -15.76
CA ALA A 219 26.75 37.92 -16.14
C ALA A 219 26.44 38.29 -17.62
N HIS A 220 25.65 39.38 -17.70
CA HIS A 220 25.40 40.33 -18.80
C HIS A 220 24.41 39.94 -19.92
N SER A 221 23.17 40.43 -19.92
CA SER A 221 22.63 41.78 -20.28
C SER A 221 22.55 42.05 -21.78
N ASP A 222 21.34 42.19 -22.34
CA ASP A 222 21.00 43.34 -23.19
C ASP A 222 19.48 43.51 -23.37
N THR A 223 19.13 44.76 -23.56
CA THR A 223 17.87 45.47 -23.67
C THR A 223 17.15 45.29 -25.01
N GLY A 224 15.85 45.59 -25.04
CA GLY A 224 15.05 45.57 -26.28
C GLY A 224 13.63 46.06 -26.06
N ASP A 225 13.51 47.34 -25.71
CA ASP A 225 12.28 48.14 -25.72
C ASP A 225 11.89 48.46 -27.17
N HIS A 226 10.63 48.26 -27.57
CA HIS A 226 10.01 48.96 -28.71
C HIS A 226 8.48 48.94 -28.59
N ALA A 227 7.95 50.06 -28.12
CA ALA A 227 6.60 50.50 -28.42
C ALA A 227 6.52 51.07 -29.85
N HIS A 228 5.43 50.78 -30.56
CA HIS A 228 4.64 51.71 -31.38
C HIS A 228 3.28 51.09 -31.69
#